data_AF-A0AAU8FN94-F1
#
_entry.id   AF-A0AAU8FN94-F1
#
_cell.length_a   1.000
_cell.length_b   1.000
_cell.length_c   1.000
_cell.angle_alpha   90.00
_cell.angle_beta   90.00
_cell.angle_gamma   90.00
#
_symmetry.space_group_name_H-M   'P 1'
#
loop_
_entity.id
_entity.type
_entity.pdbx_description
1 polymer ?
#
loop_
_entity_poly.entity_id
_entity_poly.type
_entity_poly.pdbx_seq_one_letter_code
_entity_poly.pdbx_strand_id
1 'polypeptide(L)' 'MLQRQPINAVLSNGNTVFGRLLSVDATQITLKDTRNHTHRIPVSELYEIVYDDNRDIVPPSRHAGF' A
#
# COMPACT_ATOMS: atom_id res chain seq x y z
N MET A 1 0.97 -10.66 14.16
CA MET A 1 0.55 -9.26 14.35
C MET A 1 0.66 -8.55 13.01
N LEU A 2 -0.39 -7.88 12.54
CA LEU A 2 -0.31 -7.04 11.34
C LEU A 2 0.64 -5.87 11.61
N GLN A 3 1.75 -5.82 10.90
CA GLN A 3 2.66 -4.68 10.96
C GLN A 3 1.94 -3.46 10.34
N ARG A 4 1.94 -2.31 11.04
CA ARG A 4 1.33 -1.05 10.58
C ARG A 4 2.15 -0.39 9.46
N GLN A 5 2.65 -1.19 8.54
CA GLN A 5 3.45 -0.73 7.42
C GLN A 5 2.57 0.09 6.46
N PRO A 6 3.15 1.10 5.81
CA PRO A 6 2.50 1.75 4.68
C PRO A 6 2.31 0.73 3.56
N ILE A 7 1.19 0.84 2.87
CA ILE A 7 0.86 0.02 1.71
C ILE A 7 0.28 0.91 0.61
N ASN A 8 0.37 0.41 -0.63
CA ASN A 8 -0.43 0.88 -1.75
C ASN A 8 -1.52 -0.16 -2.02
N ALA A 9 -2.79 0.23 -1.87
CA ALA A 9 -3.93 -0.58 -2.28
C ALA A 9 -4.35 -0.16 -3.69
N VAL A 10 -4.11 -1.04 -4.67
CA VAL A 10 -4.51 -0.86 -6.06
C VAL A 10 -5.93 -1.41 -6.20
N LEU A 11 -6.85 -0.56 -6.67
CA LEU A 11 -8.25 -0.91 -6.86
C LEU A 11 -8.48 -1.44 -8.28
N SER A 12 -9.53 -2.24 -8.46
CA SER A 12 -9.93 -2.81 -9.75
C SER A 12 -10.28 -1.76 -10.81
N ASN A 13 -10.60 -0.54 -10.39
CA ASN A 13 -10.83 0.60 -11.28
C ASN A 13 -9.54 1.35 -11.67
N GLY A 14 -8.36 0.88 -11.24
CA GLY A 14 -7.06 1.50 -11.52
C GLY A 14 -6.64 2.61 -10.55
N ASN A 15 -7.50 3.02 -9.62
CA ASN A 15 -7.11 3.98 -8.58
C ASN A 15 -6.20 3.32 -7.55
N THR A 16 -5.34 4.10 -6.92
CA THR A 16 -4.48 3.63 -5.83
C THR A 16 -4.70 4.46 -4.57
N VAL A 17 -4.86 3.77 -3.43
CA VAL A 17 -4.95 4.38 -2.11
C VAL A 17 -3.70 4.04 -1.32
N PHE A 18 -2.93 5.06 -0.95
CA PHE A 18 -1.77 4.92 -0.08
C PHE A 18 -2.12 5.20 1.37
N GLY A 19 -1.65 4.36 2.29
CA GLY A 19 -1.82 4.59 3.72
C GLY A 19 -1.28 3.47 4.58
N ARG A 20 -1.36 3.66 5.90
CA ARG A 20 -1.02 2.61 6.87
C ARG A 20 -2.19 1.67 7.06
N LEU A 21 -1.93 0.36 7.01
CA LEU A 21 -2.93 -0.66 7.31
C LEU A 21 -3.30 -0.62 8.79
N LEU A 22 -4.57 -0.34 9.08
CA LEU A 22 -5.11 -0.33 10.45
C LEU A 22 -5.73 -1.67 10.82
N SER A 23 -6.53 -2.23 9.93
CA SER A 23 -7.19 -3.53 10.11
C SER A 23 -7.50 -4.17 8.76
N VAL A 24 -7.65 -5.49 8.80
CA VAL A 24 -8.12 -6.32 7.69
C VAL A 24 -9.04 -7.38 8.24
N ASP A 25 -10.14 -7.61 7.55
CA ASP A 25 -11.02 -8.75 7.76
C ASP A 25 -11.36 -9.38 6.39
N ALA A 26 -12.20 -10.41 6.38
CA ALA A 26 -12.56 -11.13 5.15
C ALA A 26 -13.34 -10.26 4.13
N THR A 27 -13.85 -9.11 4.53
CA THR A 27 -14.74 -8.26 3.73
C THR A 27 -14.10 -6.95 3.29
N GLN A 28 -13.16 -6.41 4.09
CA GLN A 28 -12.57 -5.11 3.82
C GLN A 28 -11.18 -4.94 4.45
N ILE A 29 -10.46 -3.94 3.93
CA ILE A 29 -9.29 -3.35 4.59
C ILE A 29 -9.60 -1.93 5.05
N THR A 30 -8.96 -1.50 6.13
CA THR A 30 -9.02 -0.11 6.59
C THR A 30 -7.63 0.51 6.56
N LEU A 31 -7.48 1.59 5.81
CA LEU A 31 -6.25 2.37 5.69
C LEU A 31 -6.40 3.75 6.31
N LYS A 32 -5.30 4.28 6.84
CA LYS A 32 -5.20 5.70 7.20
C LYS A 32 -4.16 6.39 6.34
N ASP A 33 -4.57 7.41 5.60
CA ASP A 33 -3.66 8.20 4.77
C ASP A 33 -2.82 9.18 5.61
N THR A 34 -1.87 9.87 4.97
CA THR A 34 -0.97 10.84 5.62
C THR A 34 -1.67 12.12 6.07
N ARG A 35 -2.90 12.38 5.59
CA ARG A 35 -3.76 13.50 5.98
C ARG A 35 -4.76 13.11 7.07
N ASN A 36 -4.54 11.95 7.71
CA ASN A 36 -5.41 11.36 8.73
C ASN A 36 -6.82 10.96 8.24
N HIS A 37 -7.07 10.85 6.94
CA HIS A 37 -8.33 10.31 6.44
C HIS A 37 -8.34 8.79 6.52
N THR A 38 -9.47 8.22 6.93
CA THR A 38 -9.69 6.78 6.99
C THR A 38 -10.42 6.31 5.74
N HIS A 39 -9.83 5.33 5.05
CA HIS A 39 -10.40 4.68 3.88
C HIS A 39 -10.83 3.26 4.27
N ARG A 40 -12.08 2.90 3.99
CA ARG A 40 -12.58 1.52 4.10
C ARG A 40 -12.78 1.01 2.69
N ILE A 41 -12.03 -0.01 2.32
CA ILE A 41 -11.99 -0.52 0.95
C ILE A 41 -12.47 -1.97 0.99
N PRO A 42 -13.58 -2.31 0.31
CA PRO A 42 -14.04 -3.69 0.19
C PRO A 42 -12.99 -4.56 -0.48
N VAL A 43 -12.81 -5.80 -0.02
CA VAL A 43 -11.88 -6.76 -0.65
C VAL A 43 -12.25 -7.03 -2.11
N SER A 44 -13.54 -6.96 -2.45
CA SER A 44 -14.05 -7.09 -3.83
C SER A 44 -13.59 -5.98 -4.78
N GLU A 45 -13.17 -4.83 -4.24
CA GLU A 45 -12.64 -3.71 -5.03
C GLU A 45 -11.12 -3.75 -5.15
N LEU A 46 -10.43 -4.58 -4.36
CA LEU A 46 -8.98 -4.71 -4.42
C LEU A 46 -8.56 -5.52 -5.63
N TYR A 47 -7.59 -4.99 -6.35
CA TYR A 47 -6.84 -5.73 -7.35
C TYR A 47 -5.53 -6.27 -6.75
N GLU A 48 -4.77 -5.42 -6.06
CA GLU A 48 -3.48 -5.76 -5.47
C GLU A 48 -3.21 -4.93 -4.21
N ILE A 49 -2.45 -5.50 -3.27
CA ILE A 49 -1.85 -4.77 -2.15
C ILE A 49 -0.33 -4.89 -2.25
N VAL A 50 0.35 -3.74 -2.35
CA VAL A 50 1.81 -3.66 -2.39
C VAL A 50 2.32 -3.09 -1.08
N TYR A 51 3.17 -3.84 -0.37
CA TYR A 51 3.85 -3.37 0.82
C TYR A 51 4.96 -2.38 0.46
N ASP A 52 4.97 -1.24 1.14
CA ASP A 52 6.09 -0.29 1.06
C ASP A 52 7.17 -0.75 2.05
N ASP A 53 7.99 -1.70 1.60
CA ASP A 53 9.10 -2.25 2.38
C ASP A 53 10.40 -1.52 2.01
N ASN A 54 10.98 -0.78 2.96
CA ASN A 54 12.28 -0.10 2.82
C ASN A 54 13.47 -1.07 2.80
N ARG A 55 13.28 -2.34 2.37
CA ARG A 55 14.41 -3.21 2.08
C ARG A 55 15.05 -2.71 0.78
N ASP A 56 15.94 -1.75 0.95
CA ASP A 56 16.75 -0.97 -0.01
C ASP A 56 17.34 -1.74 -1.21
N ILE A 57 16.52 -2.41 -2.02
CA ILE A 57 16.92 -2.86 -3.35
C ILE A 57 16.63 -1.71 -4.29
N VAL A 58 17.45 -0.66 -4.20
CA VAL A 58 17.61 0.28 -5.29
C VAL A 58 18.50 -0.43 -6.32
N PRO A 59 18.00 -0.78 -7.52
CA PRO A 59 18.86 -1.30 -8.56
C PRO A 59 19.99 -0.28 -8.81
N PRO A 60 21.26 -0.71 -8.94
CA PRO A 60 22.35 0.22 -9.20
C PRO A 60 22.01 1.09 -10.41
N SER A 61 22.10 2.40 -10.23
CA SER A 61 21.81 3.36 -11.29
C SER A 61 22.73 3.08 -12.47
N ARG A 62 22.15 2.85 -13.66
CA ARG A 62 22.87 2.58 -14.92
C ARG A 62 23.76 3.73 -15.42
N HIS A 63 23.92 4.80 -14.65
CA HIS A 63 24.60 6.05 -15.03
C HIS A 63 25.78 6.44 -14.12
N ALA A 64 26.21 5.60 -13.18
CA ALA A 64 27.43 5.84 -12.41
C ALA A 64 28.64 5.23 -13.13
N GLY A 65 29.10 5.89 -14.20
CA GLY A 65 30.30 5.48 -14.93
C GLY A 65 30.79 6.54 -15.91
N PHE A 66 31.53 7.52 -15.40
CA PHE A 66 32.53 8.30 -16.13
C PHE A 66 33.73 8.51 -15.22
#